data_AF-A0A1W6SLQ5-F1
#
_entry.id   AF-A0A1W6SLQ5-F1
#
_cell.length_a   1.000
_cell.length_b   1.000
_cell.length_c   1.000
_cell.angle_alpha   90.00
_cell.angle_beta   90.00
_cell.angle_gamma   90.00
#
_symmetry.space_group_name_H-M   'P 1'
#
loop_
_entity.id
_entity.type
_entity.pdbx_description
1 polymer ?
#
loop_
_entity_poly.entity_id
_entity_poly.type
_entity_poly.pdbx_seq_one_letter_code
_entity_poly.pdbx_strand_id
1 'polypeptide(L)'
;MKCPFCNADDTSVIDSRVSEEGNRIRRRRRCLTCDKRFTTYETVELRLPQVVKQDGNRSEFNRDKLLTGFMRALHKRPVPTEYVDAAMDRIVQKLLSLGEREVPSRKIGEMVMQELYKLDKVAYIRFASVYRSFQDADDFHSAIKEAQRPQRKREIKKP
;
A
#
# COMPACT_ATOMS: atom_id res chain seq x y z
N MET A 1 4.53 31.11 -3.60
CA MET A 1 4.02 30.75 -4.94
C MET A 1 4.01 32.02 -5.77
N LYS A 2 4.69 32.03 -6.93
CA LYS A 2 4.76 33.21 -7.80
C LYS A 2 3.45 33.48 -8.53
N CYS A 3 3.15 34.77 -8.74
CA CYS A 3 2.00 35.18 -9.54
C CYS A 3 2.22 34.80 -11.02
N PRO A 4 1.31 34.06 -11.68
CA PRO A 4 1.48 33.68 -13.08
C PRO A 4 1.36 34.86 -14.07
N PHE A 5 0.92 36.04 -13.60
CA PHE A 5 0.69 37.21 -14.47
C PHE A 5 1.79 38.27 -14.38
N CYS A 6 2.46 38.40 -13.24
CA CYS A 6 3.47 39.44 -13.00
C CYS A 6 4.74 38.91 -12.32
N ASN A 7 4.80 37.60 -12.03
CA ASN A 7 5.92 36.90 -11.41
C ASN A 7 6.33 37.35 -10.00
N ALA A 8 5.56 38.24 -9.36
CA ALA A 8 5.77 38.65 -7.98
C ALA A 8 5.56 37.49 -6.99
N ASP A 9 6.31 37.49 -5.89
CA ASP A 9 6.26 36.46 -4.84
C ASP A 9 5.08 36.65 -3.87
N ASP A 10 4.57 37.89 -3.77
CA ASP A 10 3.52 38.28 -2.84
C ASP A 10 2.13 37.85 -3.32
N THR A 11 1.71 36.66 -2.85
CA THR A 11 0.38 36.10 -3.14
C THR A 11 -0.30 35.60 -1.87
N SER A 12 -1.52 36.08 -1.61
CA SER A 12 -2.34 35.67 -0.44
C SER A 12 -3.39 34.63 -0.83
N VAL A 13 -3.68 33.70 0.08
CA VAL A 13 -4.75 32.70 -0.08
C VAL A 13 -6.07 33.31 0.42
N ILE A 14 -7.12 33.25 -0.40
CA ILE A 14 -8.44 33.84 -0.11
C ILE A 14 -9.49 32.76 0.21
N ASP A 15 -9.45 31.64 -0.51
CA ASP A 15 -10.39 30.53 -0.35
C ASP A 15 -9.64 29.21 -0.48
N SER A 16 -9.95 28.25 0.38
CA SER A 16 -9.34 26.92 0.38
C SER A 16 -10.43 25.87 0.52
N ARG A 17 -10.51 24.94 -0.43
CA ARG A 17 -11.48 23.84 -0.44
C ARG A 17 -10.74 22.51 -0.58
N VAL A 18 -11.12 21.54 0.24
CA VAL A 18 -10.64 20.16 0.15
C VAL A 18 -11.57 19.41 -0.82
N SER A 19 -11.01 18.60 -1.72
CA SER A 19 -11.77 17.70 -2.59
C SER A 19 -12.49 16.62 -1.78
N GLU A 20 -13.59 16.06 -2.27
CA GLU A 20 -14.33 14.97 -1.59
C GLU A 20 -13.46 13.73 -1.33
N GLU A 21 -12.50 13.46 -2.21
CA GLU A 21 -11.52 12.38 -2.06
C GLU A 21 -10.38 12.69 -1.07
N GLY A 22 -10.32 13.92 -0.51
CA GLY A 22 -9.32 14.34 0.49
C GLY A 22 -7.87 14.47 -0.01
N ASN A 23 -7.57 14.03 -1.24
CA ASN A 23 -6.24 13.98 -1.83
C ASN A 23 -5.78 15.30 -2.50
N ARG A 24 -6.68 16.27 -2.65
CA ARG A 24 -6.44 17.50 -3.40
C ARG A 24 -7.06 18.71 -2.71
N ILE A 25 -6.29 19.79 -2.59
CA ILE A 25 -6.73 21.07 -2.06
C ILE A 25 -6.71 22.11 -3.18
N ARG A 26 -7.85 22.74 -3.43
CA ARG A 26 -7.98 23.88 -4.33
C ARG A 26 -7.82 25.15 -3.52
N ARG A 27 -6.84 26.00 -3.87
CA ARG A 27 -6.64 27.31 -3.25
C ARG A 27 -6.86 28.43 -4.26
N ARG A 28 -7.72 29.40 -3.93
CA ARG A 28 -7.85 30.66 -4.68
C ARG A 28 -6.87 31.66 -4.10
N ARG A 29 -5.97 32.20 -4.92
CA ARG A 29 -4.95 33.16 -4.53
C ARG A 29 -5.19 34.52 -5.19
N ARG A 30 -4.82 35.61 -4.52
CA ARG A 30 -4.73 36.97 -5.08
C ARG A 30 -3.29 37.45 -5.00
N CYS A 31 -2.80 38.05 -6.07
CA CYS A 31 -1.51 38.74 -6.06
C CYS A 31 -1.68 40.12 -5.41
N LEU A 32 -0.76 40.49 -4.51
CA LEU A 32 -0.79 41.80 -3.85
C LEU A 32 -0.21 42.92 -4.72
N THR A 33 0.53 42.58 -5.79
CA THR A 33 1.15 43.56 -6.72
C THR A 33 0.25 43.94 -7.88
N CYS A 34 -0.44 42.97 -8.50
CA CYS A 34 -1.28 43.21 -9.69
C CYS A 34 -2.77 42.91 -9.48
N ASP A 35 -3.18 42.57 -8.26
CA ASP A 35 -4.56 42.26 -7.85
C ASP A 35 -5.28 41.11 -8.58
N LYS A 36 -4.62 40.48 -9.55
CA LYS A 36 -5.17 39.35 -10.29
C LYS A 36 -5.34 38.12 -9.39
N ARG A 37 -6.42 37.38 -9.65
CA ARG A 37 -6.78 36.16 -8.93
C ARG A 37 -6.51 34.93 -9.78
N PHE A 38 -5.96 33.89 -9.17
CA PHE A 38 -5.69 32.62 -9.83
C PHE A 38 -5.95 31.45 -8.87
N THR A 39 -6.00 30.23 -9.39
CA THR A 39 -6.29 29.04 -8.60
C THR A 39 -5.11 28.08 -8.69
N THR A 40 -4.68 27.58 -7.54
CA THR A 40 -3.66 26.53 -7.44
C THR A 40 -4.30 25.26 -6.91
N TYR A 41 -3.76 24.13 -7.33
CA TYR A 41 -4.14 22.83 -6.83
C TYR A 41 -2.93 22.21 -6.15
N GLU A 42 -3.09 21.84 -4.89
CA GLU A 42 -2.13 21.04 -4.14
C GLU A 42 -2.64 19.61 -4.13
N THR A 43 -1.83 18.66 -4.57
CA THR A 43 -2.17 17.24 -4.59
C THR A 43 -1.18 16.51 -3.70
N VAL A 44 -1.67 15.59 -2.86
CA VAL A 44 -0.79 14.73 -2.06
C VAL A 44 -0.09 13.75 -3.00
N GLU A 45 1.22 13.84 -3.12
CA GLU A 45 2.02 12.89 -3.87
C GLU A 45 2.44 11.74 -2.95
N LEU A 46 1.72 10.61 -3.05
CA LEU A 46 2.09 9.39 -2.35
C LEU A 46 2.94 8.52 -3.27
N ARG A 47 4.16 8.19 -2.82
CA ARG A 47 5.05 7.26 -3.53
C ARG A 47 5.14 5.95 -2.77
N LEU A 48 5.15 4.84 -3.51
CA LEU A 48 5.40 3.53 -2.92
C LEU A 48 6.85 3.40 -2.47
N PRO A 49 7.11 2.66 -1.37
CA PRO A 49 8.46 2.47 -0.86
C PRO A 49 9.32 1.66 -1.83
N GLN A 50 10.63 1.89 -1.80
CA GLN A 50 11.58 0.94 -2.37
C GLN A 50 11.60 -0.35 -1.55
N VAL A 51 11.79 -1.48 -2.22
CA VAL A 51 11.85 -2.80 -1.61
C VAL A 51 13.30 -3.18 -1.39
N VAL A 52 13.68 -3.37 -0.12
CA VAL A 52 14.99 -3.89 0.28
C VAL A 52 14.93 -5.42 0.26
N LYS A 53 15.68 -6.03 -0.65
CA LYS A 53 15.79 -7.50 -0.81
C LYS A 53 16.64 -8.11 0.31
N GLN A 54 16.62 -9.44 0.43
CA GLN A 54 17.34 -10.16 1.49
C GLN A 54 18.87 -10.01 1.38
N ASP A 55 19.38 -9.85 0.16
CA ASP A 55 20.78 -9.54 -0.16
C ASP A 55 21.14 -8.05 0.08
N GLY A 56 20.21 -7.25 0.59
CA GLY A 56 20.38 -5.81 0.83
C GLY A 56 20.18 -4.94 -0.41
N ASN A 57 19.95 -5.54 -1.59
CA ASN A 57 19.73 -4.79 -2.82
C ASN A 57 18.39 -4.04 -2.78
N ARG A 58 18.35 -2.84 -3.35
CA ARG A 58 17.15 -1.99 -3.44
C ARG A 58 16.55 -2.11 -4.82
N SER A 59 15.23 -2.28 -4.87
CA SER A 59 14.47 -2.30 -6.11
C SER A 59 13.16 -1.55 -5.94
N GLU A 60 12.65 -0.97 -7.00
CA GLU A 60 11.32 -0.36 -6.96
C GLU A 60 10.24 -1.41 -6.66
N PHE A 61 9.20 -1.00 -5.94
CA PHE A 61 8.03 -1.83 -5.77
C PHE A 61 7.38 -2.09 -7.13
N ASN A 62 7.19 -3.37 -7.45
CA ASN A 62 6.60 -3.80 -8.71
C ASN A 62 5.32 -4.61 -8.42
N ARG A 63 4.19 -4.10 -8.89
CA ARG A 63 2.86 -4.69 -8.69
C ARG A 63 2.72 -6.04 -9.41
N ASP A 64 3.30 -6.19 -10.60
CA ASP A 64 3.26 -7.45 -11.36
C ASP A 64 4.03 -8.57 -10.67
N LYS A 65 5.14 -8.25 -10.00
CA LYS A 65 5.87 -9.21 -9.15
C LYS A 65 5.01 -9.70 -7.99
N LEU A 66 4.24 -8.79 -7.38
CA LEU A 66 3.29 -9.14 -6.32
C LEU A 66 2.20 -10.08 -6.86
N LEU A 67 1.58 -9.72 -7.99
CA LEU A 67 0.56 -10.54 -8.65
C LEU A 67 1.09 -11.93 -8.99
N THR A 68 2.28 -12.01 -9.59
CA THR A 68 2.93 -13.28 -9.92
C THR A 68 3.11 -14.16 -8.67
N GLY A 69 3.46 -13.56 -7.53
CA GLY A 69 3.53 -14.25 -6.24
C GLY A 69 2.20 -14.84 -5.80
N PHE A 70 1.11 -14.08 -5.89
CA PHE A 70 -0.24 -14.54 -5.61
C PHE A 70 -0.66 -15.69 -6.54
N MET A 71 -0.46 -15.54 -7.85
CA MET A 71 -0.87 -16.53 -8.85
C MET A 71 -0.14 -17.87 -8.66
N ARG A 72 1.15 -17.83 -8.30
CA ARG A 72 1.91 -19.05 -7.94
C ARG A 72 1.34 -19.71 -6.68
N ALA A 73 1.04 -18.93 -5.65
CA ALA A 73 0.46 -19.45 -4.41
C ALA A 73 -0.94 -20.05 -4.64
N LEU A 74 -1.75 -19.41 -5.47
CA LEU A 74 -3.14 -19.78 -5.75
C LEU A 74 -3.30 -20.77 -6.91
N HIS A 75 -2.21 -21.29 -7.49
CA HIS A 75 -2.28 -22.23 -8.60
C HIS A 75 -3.20 -23.44 -8.28
N LYS A 76 -4.18 -23.69 -9.17
CA LYS A 76 -5.25 -24.70 -9.03
C LYS A 76 -6.13 -24.53 -7.78
N ARG A 77 -6.28 -23.31 -7.27
CA ARG A 77 -7.24 -22.98 -6.19
C ARG A 77 -8.44 -22.22 -6.76
N PRO A 78 -9.66 -22.49 -6.28
CA PRO A 78 -10.87 -21.82 -6.75
C PRO A 78 -11.04 -20.45 -6.07
N VAL A 79 -10.11 -19.53 -6.33
CA VAL A 79 -10.18 -18.14 -5.82
C VAL A 79 -10.41 -17.19 -6.99
N PRO A 80 -11.54 -16.45 -7.02
CA PRO A 80 -11.80 -15.46 -8.07
C PRO A 80 -10.74 -14.35 -8.09
N THR A 81 -10.42 -13.89 -9.31
CA THR A 81 -9.39 -12.86 -9.55
C THR A 81 -9.69 -11.55 -8.82
N GLU A 82 -10.96 -11.16 -8.72
CA GLU A 82 -11.41 -9.96 -8.01
C GLU A 82 -10.96 -9.93 -6.54
N TYR A 83 -10.95 -11.10 -5.86
CA TYR A 83 -10.48 -11.18 -4.48
C TYR A 83 -8.96 -11.03 -4.37
N VAL A 84 -8.22 -11.46 -5.39
CA VAL A 84 -6.76 -11.29 -5.49
C VAL A 84 -6.43 -9.82 -5.72
N ASP A 85 -7.14 -9.16 -6.64
CA ASP A 85 -6.97 -7.73 -6.90
C ASP A 85 -7.27 -6.90 -5.65
N ALA A 86 -8.37 -7.20 -4.96
CA ALA A 86 -8.71 -6.54 -3.71
C ALA A 86 -7.67 -6.79 -2.60
N ALA A 87 -7.06 -7.98 -2.55
CA ALA A 87 -5.96 -8.27 -1.63
C ALA A 87 -4.70 -7.46 -1.95
N MET A 88 -4.34 -7.36 -3.23
CA MET A 88 -3.23 -6.54 -3.69
C MET A 88 -3.44 -5.07 -3.37
N ASP A 89 -4.64 -4.54 -3.57
CA ASP A 89 -4.96 -3.15 -3.24
C ASP A 89 -4.83 -2.88 -1.74
N ARG A 90 -5.29 -3.81 -0.88
CA ARG A 90 -5.09 -3.68 0.57
C ARG A 90 -3.61 -3.65 0.94
N ILE A 91 -2.75 -4.44 0.28
CA ILE A 91 -1.30 -4.43 0.51
C ILE A 91 -0.71 -3.09 0.07
N VAL A 92 -1.06 -2.61 -1.12
CA VAL A 92 -0.59 -1.32 -1.65
C VAL A 92 -1.01 -0.17 -0.75
N GLN A 93 -2.27 -0.11 -0.32
CA GLN A 93 -2.76 0.90 0.61
C GLN A 93 -2.02 0.83 1.96
N LYS A 94 -1.76 -0.38 2.47
CA LYS A 94 -0.98 -0.56 3.70
C LYS A 94 0.46 -0.04 3.51
N LEU A 95 1.10 -0.31 2.38
CA LEU A 95 2.43 0.22 2.07
C LEU A 95 2.46 1.74 1.99
N LEU A 96 1.47 2.36 1.34
CA LEU A 96 1.34 3.82 1.30
C LEU A 96 1.13 4.41 2.70
N SER A 97 0.30 3.76 3.52
CA SER A 97 0.01 4.22 4.88
C SER A 97 1.19 4.16 5.84
N LEU A 98 2.22 3.36 5.54
CA LEU A 98 3.44 3.31 6.36
C LEU A 98 4.24 4.62 6.28
N GLY A 99 4.18 5.35 5.16
CA GLY A 99 4.98 6.55 4.93
C GLY A 99 6.51 6.32 4.92
N GLU A 100 6.94 5.05 4.87
CA GLU A 100 8.35 4.66 4.83
C GLU A 100 8.91 4.84 3.41
N ARG A 101 10.17 5.27 3.29
CA ARG A 101 10.87 5.34 1.99
C ARG A 101 11.33 3.97 1.50
N GLU A 102 11.67 3.09 2.43
CA GLU A 102 12.21 1.75 2.18
C GLU A 102 11.46 0.74 3.04
N VAL A 103 11.11 -0.40 2.46
CA VAL A 103 10.44 -1.49 3.15
C VAL A 103 11.19 -2.81 2.87
N PRO A 104 11.54 -3.59 3.90
CA PRO A 104 12.08 -4.93 3.71
C PRO A 104 11.11 -5.81 2.94
N SER A 105 11.62 -6.57 1.97
CA SER A 105 10.86 -7.57 1.22
C SER A 105 10.12 -8.54 2.15
N ARG A 106 10.72 -8.87 3.31
CA ARG A 106 10.14 -9.70 4.38
C ARG A 106 8.78 -9.18 4.86
N LYS A 107 8.68 -7.87 5.09
CA LYS A 107 7.45 -7.21 5.53
C LYS A 107 6.36 -7.31 4.47
N ILE A 108 6.71 -7.21 3.18
CA ILE A 108 5.76 -7.42 2.07
C ILE A 108 5.30 -8.87 2.00
N GLY A 109 6.22 -9.84 2.14
CA GLY A 109 5.88 -11.26 2.19
C GLY A 109 4.92 -11.61 3.32
N GLU A 110 5.10 -11.02 4.51
CA GLU A 110 4.17 -11.17 5.63
C GLU A 110 2.78 -10.60 5.33
N MET A 111 2.69 -9.45 4.63
CA MET A 111 1.41 -8.90 4.19
C MET A 111 0.72 -9.83 3.18
N VAL A 112 1.47 -10.42 2.24
CA VAL A 112 0.95 -11.41 1.29
C VAL A 112 0.44 -12.65 2.02
N MET A 113 1.21 -13.17 2.99
CA MET A 113 0.79 -14.29 3.82
C MET A 113 -0.52 -14.00 4.56
N GLN A 114 -0.66 -12.80 5.15
CA GLN A 114 -1.89 -12.39 5.84
C GLN A 114 -3.11 -12.36 4.91
N GLU A 115 -2.94 -11.89 3.67
CA GLU A 115 -4.02 -11.88 2.69
C GLU A 115 -4.34 -13.28 2.16
N LEU A 116 -3.32 -14.08 1.83
CA LEU A 116 -3.51 -15.47 1.42
C LEU A 116 -4.19 -16.31 2.51
N TYR A 117 -3.88 -16.07 3.78
CA TYR A 117 -4.54 -16.75 4.90
C TYR A 117 -6.06 -16.52 4.92
N LYS A 118 -6.51 -15.33 4.50
CA LYS A 118 -7.94 -14.99 4.39
C LYS A 118 -8.58 -15.61 3.15
N LEU A 119 -7.83 -15.74 2.06
CA LEU A 119 -8.32 -16.25 0.78
C LEU A 119 -8.35 -17.77 0.74
N ASP A 120 -7.23 -18.42 1.07
CA ASP A 120 -7.08 -19.86 0.96
C ASP A 120 -5.91 -20.39 1.81
N LYS A 121 -6.22 -21.29 2.75
CA LYS A 121 -5.23 -21.86 3.68
C LYS A 121 -4.13 -22.66 2.98
N VAL A 122 -4.43 -23.34 1.87
CA VAL A 122 -3.44 -24.14 1.13
C VAL A 122 -2.47 -23.22 0.40
N ALA A 123 -2.97 -22.12 -0.19
CA ALA A 123 -2.14 -21.09 -0.81
C ALA A 123 -1.25 -20.39 0.21
N TYR A 124 -1.77 -20.11 1.42
CA TYR A 124 -0.98 -19.62 2.55
C TYR A 124 0.21 -20.57 2.86
N ILE A 125 -0.06 -21.87 3.04
CA ILE A 125 0.99 -22.85 3.35
C ILE A 125 2.03 -22.92 2.22
N ARG A 126 1.58 -22.94 0.96
CA ARG A 126 2.47 -22.97 -0.22
C ARG A 126 3.34 -21.72 -0.33
N PHE A 127 2.79 -20.55 -0.03
CA PHE A 127 3.57 -19.32 -0.03
C PHE A 127 4.55 -19.30 1.16
N ALA A 128 4.10 -19.71 2.35
CA ALA A 128 4.92 -19.81 3.54
C ALA A 128 6.12 -20.75 3.34
N SER A 129 5.95 -21.85 2.59
CA SER A 129 7.04 -22.80 2.34
C SER A 129 8.17 -22.25 1.50
N VAL A 130 7.87 -21.35 0.56
CA VAL A 130 8.90 -20.67 -0.23
C VAL A 130 9.50 -19.52 0.58
N TYR A 131 8.70 -18.83 1.39
CA TYR A 131 9.10 -17.57 2.00
C TYR A 131 9.81 -17.70 3.35
N ARG A 132 9.42 -18.67 4.17
CA ARG A 132 10.07 -18.95 5.46
C ARG A 132 11.25 -19.90 5.34
N SER A 133 11.55 -20.42 4.15
CA SER A 133 12.57 -21.44 3.92
C SER A 133 12.52 -22.48 5.04
N PHE A 134 11.39 -23.18 5.18
CA PHE A 134 11.21 -24.17 6.25
C PHE A 134 12.43 -25.10 6.27
N GLN A 135 13.28 -24.95 7.29
CA GLN A 135 14.48 -25.78 7.43
C GLN A 135 14.06 -27.15 7.97
N ASP A 136 13.01 -27.18 8.80
CA ASP A 136 12.58 -28.37 9.53
C ASP A 136 11.07 -28.62 9.48
N ALA A 137 10.66 -29.88 9.70
CA ALA A 137 9.27 -30.33 9.71
C ALA A 137 8.41 -29.67 10.81
N ASP A 138 9.05 -29.15 11.86
CA ASP A 138 8.40 -28.45 12.97
C ASP A 138 7.93 -27.04 12.59
N ASP A 139 8.65 -26.34 11.71
CA ASP A 139 8.20 -25.06 11.19
C ASP A 139 6.95 -25.23 10.31
N PHE A 140 6.90 -26.34 9.57
CA PHE A 140 5.73 -26.71 8.77
C PHE A 140 4.54 -27.07 9.66
N HIS A 141 4.74 -27.86 10.73
CA HIS A 141 3.70 -28.14 11.72
C HIS A 141 3.19 -26.87 12.40
N SER A 142 4.08 -25.93 12.71
CA SER A 142 3.73 -24.64 13.29
C SER A 142 2.88 -23.80 12.34
N ALA A 143 3.22 -23.77 11.05
CA ALA A 143 2.44 -23.10 10.02
C ALA A 143 1.05 -23.75 9.82
N ILE A 144 0.95 -25.09 9.90
CA ILE A 144 -0.34 -25.81 9.87
C ILE A 144 -1.19 -25.44 11.09
N LYS A 145 -0.61 -25.44 12.30
CA LYS A 145 -1.31 -25.03 13.52
C LYS A 145 -1.80 -23.59 13.43
N GLU A 146 -1.00 -22.70 12.85
CA GLU A 146 -1.39 -21.31 12.56
C GLU A 146 -2.56 -21.26 11.57
N ALA A 147 -2.51 -22.01 10.46
CA ALA A 147 -3.59 -22.17 9.47
C ALA A 147 -4.90 -22.74 10.06
N GLN A 148 -4.81 -23.53 11.13
CA GLN A 148 -5.98 -24.11 11.80
C GLN A 148 -6.62 -23.18 12.82
N ARG A 149 -5.93 -22.12 13.29
CA ARG A 149 -6.50 -21.21 14.29
C ARG A 149 -7.68 -20.42 13.69
N PRO A 150 -8.86 -20.40 14.35
CA PRO A 150 -9.96 -19.55 13.92
C PRO A 150 -9.53 -18.09 13.99
N GLN A 151 -9.83 -17.29 12.96
CA GLN A 151 -9.55 -15.86 12.98
C GLN A 151 -10.34 -15.24 14.15
N ARG A 152 -9.65 -14.83 15.21
CA ARG A 152 -10.27 -14.00 16.25
C ARG A 152 -10.68 -12.70 15.56
N LYS A 153 -11.99 -12.51 15.34
CA LYS A 153 -12.56 -11.21 14.97
C LYS A 153 -12.07 -10.22 16.02
N ARG A 154 -11.25 -9.25 15.62
CA ARG A 154 -10.98 -8.08 16.46
C ARG A 154 -12.30 -7.34 16.56
N GLU A 155 -13.00 -7.51 17.67
CA GLU A 155 -14.14 -6.68 18.02
C GLU A 155 -13.67 -5.23 18.05
N ILE A 156 -14.15 -4.47 17.08
CA ILE A 156 -13.99 -3.02 17.06
C ILE A 156 -14.84 -2.52 18.22
N LYS A 157 -14.21 -2.12 19.34
CA LYS A 157 -14.89 -1.33 20.36
C LYS A 157 -15.41 -0.07 19.67
N LYS A 158 -16.73 0.01 19.48
CA LYS A 158 -17.41 1.26 19.12
C LYS A 158 -17.19 2.28 20.25
N PRO A 159 -17.08 3.58 19.89
CA PRO A 159 -16.78 4.66 20.83
C PRO A 159 -17.85 4.81 21.92
#